data_AF-A0A2D4VIH6-F1
#
_entry.id   AF-A0A2D4VIH6-F1
#
_cell.length_a   1.000
_cell.length_b   1.000
_cell.length_c   1.000
_cell.angle_alpha   90.00
_cell.angle_beta   90.00
_cell.angle_gamma   90.00
#
_symmetry.space_group_name_H-M   'P 1'
#
loop_
_entity.id
_entity.type
_entity.pdbx_description
1 polymer ?
#
loop_
_entity_poly.entity_id
_entity_poly.type
_entity_poly.pdbx_seq_one_letter_code
_entity_poly.pdbx_strand_id
1 'polypeptide(L)'
;AYDLGFLNRVVPQKQVLDAAFELAEKIAANGPIAVQAIRKSARECLGRPESEAMGMESRFAAPVFKTEDAREGPKAFMEKRKPNYKGR
;
A
#
# COMPACT_ATOMS: atom_id res chain seq x y z
N ALA A 1 18.66 -14.56 -7.65
CA ALA A 1 17.41 -14.35 -6.88
C ALA A 1 16.92 -12.92 -6.99
N TYR A 2 17.79 -11.92 -6.74
CA TYR A 2 17.44 -10.51 -6.93
C TYR A 2 17.10 -10.17 -8.39
N ASP A 3 17.97 -10.52 -9.34
CA ASP A 3 17.77 -10.20 -10.77
C ASP A 3 16.56 -10.90 -11.41
N LEU A 4 16.05 -11.95 -10.75
CA LEU A 4 14.84 -12.68 -11.17
C LEU A 4 13.56 -12.10 -10.54
N GLY A 5 13.66 -11.03 -9.74
CA GLY A 5 12.53 -10.38 -9.08
C GLY A 5 11.99 -11.09 -7.84
N PHE A 6 12.68 -12.13 -7.34
CA PHE A 6 12.24 -12.86 -6.14
C PHE A 6 12.49 -12.08 -4.85
N LEU A 7 13.54 -11.25 -4.81
CA LEU A 7 13.89 -10.42 -3.66
C LEU A 7 13.69 -8.95 -4.00
N ASN A 8 13.06 -8.18 -3.10
CA ASN A 8 12.89 -6.74 -3.29
C ASN A 8 14.20 -5.95 -3.16
N ARG A 9 15.12 -6.39 -2.29
CA ARG A 9 16.41 -5.74 -2.00
C ARG A 9 17.45 -6.78 -1.56
N VAL A 10 18.73 -6.51 -1.84
CA VAL A 10 19.88 -7.26 -1.30
C VAL A 10 20.80 -6.25 -0.61
N VAL A 11 21.11 -6.51 0.66
CA VAL A 11 21.92 -5.63 1.50
C VAL A 11 22.93 -6.46 2.30
N PRO A 12 24.01 -5.86 2.83
CA PRO A 12 24.91 -6.56 3.75
C PRO A 12 24.14 -7.18 4.93
N GLN A 13 24.57 -8.35 5.40
CA GLN A 13 23.87 -9.12 6.45
C GLN A 13 23.53 -8.28 7.69
N LYS A 14 24.45 -7.39 8.11
CA LYS A 14 24.28 -6.52 9.27
C LYS A 14 23.18 -5.46 9.12
N GLN A 15 22.72 -5.19 7.89
CA GLN A 15 21.74 -4.15 7.57
C GLN A 15 20.36 -4.72 7.19
N VAL A 16 20.17 -6.05 7.24
CA VAL A 16 18.92 -6.70 6.81
C VAL A 16 17.72 -6.19 7.59
N LEU A 17 17.83 -6.09 8.91
CA LEU A 17 16.74 -5.60 9.75
C LEU A 17 16.47 -4.11 9.53
N ASP A 18 17.51 -3.28 9.43
CA ASP A 18 17.37 -1.85 9.19
C ASP A 18 16.64 -1.60 7.86
N ALA A 19 17.04 -2.29 6.79
CA ALA A 19 16.40 -2.18 5.48
C ALA A 19 14.95 -2.69 5.48
N ALA A 20 14.65 -3.73 6.27
CA ALA A 20 13.30 -4.25 6.41
C ALA A 20 12.39 -3.28 7.19
N PHE A 21 12.87 -2.72 8.30
CA PHE A 21 12.13 -1.73 9.08
C PHE A 21 11.93 -0.43 8.32
N GLU A 22 12.92 0.06 7.58
CA GLU A 22 12.78 1.24 6.74
C GLU A 22 11.63 1.07 5.71
N LEU A 23 11.53 -0.12 5.10
CA LEU A 23 10.41 -0.43 4.20
C LEU A 23 9.09 -0.53 4.94
N ALA A 24 9.07 -1.17 6.12
CA ALA A 24 7.87 -1.30 6.94
C ALA A 24 7.34 0.07 7.38
N GLU A 25 8.21 0.98 7.81
CA GLU A 25 7.87 2.36 8.19
C GLU A 25 7.30 3.14 7.01
N LYS A 26 7.89 3.01 5.82
CA LYS A 26 7.36 3.61 4.59
C LYS A 26 5.96 3.12 4.26
N ILE A 27 5.66 1.84 4.49
CA ILE A 27 4.32 1.28 4.28
C ILE A 27 3.36 1.78 5.37
N ALA A 28 3.79 1.74 6.64
CA ALA A 28 3.00 2.15 7.80
C ALA A 28 2.68 3.66 7.83
N ALA A 29 3.46 4.48 7.13
CA ALA A 29 3.18 5.91 6.95
C ALA A 29 1.99 6.21 6.01
N ASN A 30 1.40 5.21 5.35
CA ASN A 30 0.25 5.36 4.47
C ASN A 30 -1.08 5.05 5.17
N GLY A 31 -2.20 5.40 4.53
CA GLY A 31 -3.54 5.07 5.03
C GLY A 31 -3.71 3.54 5.18
N PRO A 32 -3.90 3.01 6.40
CA PRO A 32 -3.84 1.57 6.64
C PRO A 32 -4.97 0.80 5.91
N ILE A 33 -6.17 1.38 5.80
CA ILE A 33 -7.27 0.76 5.04
C ILE A 33 -6.94 0.69 3.54
N ALA A 34 -6.32 1.74 2.99
CA ALA A 34 -5.90 1.75 1.58
C ALA A 34 -4.82 0.69 1.30
N VAL A 35 -3.81 0.58 2.19
CA VAL A 35 -2.76 -0.45 2.09
C VAL A 35 -3.32 -1.87 2.13
N GLN A 36 -4.30 -2.12 3.01
CA GLN A 36 -4.99 -3.41 3.08
C GLN A 36 -5.79 -3.70 1.81
N ALA A 37 -6.52 -2.71 1.30
CA ALA A 37 -7.32 -2.83 0.09
C ALA A 37 -6.45 -3.13 -1.15
N ILE A 38 -5.34 -2.41 -1.35
CA ILE A 38 -4.47 -2.65 -2.50
C ILE A 38 -3.78 -4.01 -2.41
N ARG A 39 -3.37 -4.45 -1.22
CA ARG A 39 -2.80 -5.79 -1.02
C ARG A 39 -3.82 -6.89 -1.32
N LYS A 40 -5.08 -6.70 -0.92
CA LYS A 40 -6.17 -7.62 -1.25
C LYS A 40 -6.39 -7.68 -2.76
N SER A 41 -6.52 -6.51 -3.39
CA SER A 41 -6.69 -6.37 -4.84
C SER A 41 -5.57 -7.09 -5.61
N ALA A 42 -4.31 -6.81 -5.28
CA ALA A 42 -3.16 -7.40 -5.95
C ALA A 42 -3.11 -8.94 -5.85
N ARG A 43 -3.61 -9.52 -4.75
CA ARG A 43 -3.65 -10.98 -4.56
C ARG A 43 -4.83 -11.64 -5.24
N GLU A 44 -6.03 -11.06 -5.11
CA GLU A 44 -7.26 -11.68 -5.58
C GLU A 44 -7.50 -11.48 -7.08
N CYS A 45 -6.95 -10.40 -7.66
CA CYS A 45 -7.05 -10.14 -9.10
C CYS A 45 -5.98 -10.86 -9.92
N LEU A 46 -4.94 -11.42 -9.28
CA LEU A 46 -3.83 -12.05 -10.00
C LEU A 46 -4.32 -13.26 -10.80
N GLY A 47 -4.00 -13.29 -12.10
CA GLY A 47 -4.39 -14.37 -13.00
C GLY A 47 -5.85 -14.33 -13.46
N ARG A 48 -6.61 -13.26 -13.14
CA ARG A 48 -7.97 -13.05 -13.63
C ARG A 48 -7.98 -12.28 -14.96
N PRO A 49 -9.00 -12.47 -15.82
CA PRO A 49 -9.24 -11.58 -16.94
C PRO A 49 -9.35 -10.12 -16.48
N GLU A 50 -8.83 -9.19 -17.28
CA GLU A 50 -8.75 -7.77 -16.93
C GLU A 50 -10.09 -7.16 -16.53
N SER A 51 -11.16 -7.46 -17.27
CA SER A 51 -12.51 -6.94 -16.99
C SER A 51 -13.06 -7.41 -15.64
N GLU A 52 -12.80 -8.66 -15.27
CA GLU A 52 -13.16 -9.21 -13.96
C GLU A 52 -12.32 -8.55 -12.85
N ALA A 53 -11.00 -8.45 -13.07
CA ALA A 53 -10.05 -7.85 -12.15
C ALA A 53 -10.38 -6.37 -11.85
N MET A 54 -10.69 -5.57 -12.87
CA MET A 54 -11.09 -4.16 -12.70
C MET A 54 -12.38 -4.04 -11.88
N GLY A 55 -13.36 -4.92 -12.12
CA GLY A 55 -14.59 -4.95 -11.33
C GLY A 55 -14.34 -5.33 -9.85
N MET A 56 -13.40 -6.25 -9.60
CA MET A 56 -12.98 -6.63 -8.24
C MET A 56 -12.22 -5.49 -7.55
N GLU A 57 -11.24 -4.91 -8.20
CA GLU A 57 -10.42 -3.80 -7.72
C GLU A 57 -11.29 -2.60 -7.33
N SER A 58 -12.25 -2.22 -8.19
CA SER A 58 -13.24 -1.18 -7.88
C SER A 58 -14.05 -1.48 -6.62
N ARG A 59 -14.46 -2.74 -6.40
CA ARG A 59 -15.19 -3.15 -5.18
C ARG A 59 -14.31 -3.07 -3.93
N PHE A 60 -13.01 -3.38 -4.03
CA PHE A 60 -12.07 -3.26 -2.92
C PHE A 60 -11.71 -1.80 -2.62
N ALA A 61 -11.63 -0.95 -3.64
CA ALA A 61 -11.31 0.46 -3.50
C ALA A 61 -12.50 1.29 -2.97
N ALA A 62 -13.74 0.96 -3.33
CA ALA A 62 -14.93 1.75 -2.98
C ALA A 62 -15.08 2.08 -1.47
N PRO A 63 -14.82 1.15 -0.51
CA PRO A 63 -14.85 1.47 0.90
C PRO A 63 -13.76 2.46 1.34
N VAL A 64 -12.58 2.44 0.70
CA VAL A 64 -11.45 3.32 1.03
C VAL A 64 -11.86 4.78 0.90
N PHE A 65 -12.57 5.14 -0.17
CA PHE A 65 -13.02 6.52 -0.42
C PHE A 65 -14.00 7.07 0.62
N LYS A 66 -14.58 6.22 1.48
CA LYS A 66 -15.51 6.65 2.53
C LYS A 66 -14.80 6.98 3.86
N THR A 67 -13.55 6.58 4.01
CA THR A 67 -12.74 6.75 5.24
C THR A 67 -12.40 8.21 5.55
N GLU A 68 -12.05 8.49 6.81
CA GLU A 68 -11.44 9.76 7.22
C GLU A 68 -10.07 9.95 6.52
N ASP A 69 -9.31 8.85 6.38
CA ASP A 69 -7.99 8.83 5.78
C ASP A 69 -8.00 9.27 4.30
N ALA A 70 -9.05 8.92 3.55
CA ALA A 70 -9.21 9.35 2.16
C ALA A 70 -9.46 10.86 2.02
N ARG A 71 -9.93 11.54 3.07
CA ARG A 71 -10.06 13.00 3.11
C ARG A 71 -8.77 13.66 3.61
N GLU A 72 -8.15 13.05 4.60
CA GLU A 72 -6.92 13.54 5.21
C GLU A 72 -5.72 13.51 4.25
N GLY A 73 -5.58 12.49 3.42
CA GLY A 73 -4.47 12.39 2.45
C GLY A 73 -4.38 13.60 1.51
N PRO A 74 -5.42 13.90 0.72
CA PRO A 74 -5.44 15.08 -0.14
C PRO A 74 -5.31 16.40 0.63
N LYS A 75 -5.91 16.50 1.82
CA LYS A 75 -5.82 17.69 2.68
C LYS A 75 -4.37 17.93 3.13
N ALA A 76 -3.71 16.92 3.67
CA ALA A 76 -2.31 17.01 4.12
C ALA A 76 -1.36 17.34 2.97
N PHE A 77 -1.62 16.78 1.78
CA PHE A 77 -0.88 17.11 0.56
C PHE A 77 -1.02 18.60 0.19
N MET A 78 -2.26 19.10 0.17
CA MET A 78 -2.56 20.51 -0.12
C MET A 78 -1.92 21.46 0.91
N GLU A 79 -1.93 21.06 2.18
CA GLU A 79 -1.35 21.80 3.31
C GLU A 79 0.19 21.61 3.45
N LYS A 80 0.82 20.81 2.57
CA LYS A 80 2.26 20.48 2.59
C LYS A 80 2.76 19.95 3.93
N ARG A 81 1.93 19.14 4.61
CA ARG A 81 2.28 18.49 5.89
C ARG A 81 2.17 16.97 5.77
N LYS A 82 2.71 16.27 6.76
CA LYS A 82 2.51 14.82 6.86
C LYS A 82 1.04 14.52 7.21
N PRO A 83 0.41 13.52 6.56
CA PRO A 83 -0.93 13.08 6.91
C PRO A 83 -0.95 12.37 8.26
N ASN A 84 -2.07 12.47 8.98
CA ASN A 84 -2.31 11.78 10.24
C ASN A 84 -3.41 10.72 10.07
N TYR A 85 -3.03 9.56 9.56
CA TYR A 85 -3.97 8.47 9.31
C TYR A 85 -4.45 7.80 10.60
N LYS A 86 -5.75 7.51 10.67
CA LYS A 86 -6.44 6.92 11.84
C LYS A 86 -6.98 5.52 11.57
N GLY A 87 -7.02 5.07 10.32
CA GLY A 87 -7.50 3.74 9.94
C GLY A 87 -8.99 3.54 10.14
N ARG A 88 -9.78 4.57 9.83
CA ARG A 88 -11.25 4.56 9.88
C ARG A 88 -11.82 5.50 8.83
#